data_AF-A0A167YYF5-F1
#
_entry.id   AF-A0A167YYF5-F1
#
_cell.length_a   1.000
_cell.length_b   1.000
_cell.length_c   1.000
_cell.angle_alpha   90.00
_cell.angle_beta   90.00
_cell.angle_gamma   90.00
#
_symmetry.space_group_name_H-M   'P 1'
#
loop_
_entity.id
_entity.type
_entity.pdbx_description
1 polymer ?
#
loop_
_entity_poly.entity_id
_entity_poly.type
_entity_poly.pdbx_seq_one_letter_code
_entity_poly.pdbx_strand_id
1 'polypeptide(L)'
;MDANQPLPPPPIHQPPETGRALTEDRVPKSKYNRLLMNVLLRRVYTDPELDIMAAFNEVCSQKPEALRESLKRKRKAQPAPMQEESVLQCLRQFDRAVFIHGPTPSLQALLLTAQQRQDQDMGEADDDNEPEEEEEEEEEGTGSSPYSDDKDNEQTLATVLRRLLEAAVTIYEGSSRSTRTVLRISDQLVCKFCSLPSAVNEYHTLVFLETTLPSFPAPRAHGVVEFGCYGLLISDYIAGTDASKAWRIMTPRQKKSFSRQLDALFAPLRAVPWGCGDGDETNTTTSSSPPSSSPSAKTALGGLHGGGCVDRRRPDLAPGTNIYTVADFHKWLLSGAPRVEAPYRTMFQGIMDNFPTPKIVFTHGDLRLENVIVEQVGGADGGAGSASGADSTVSGDWKIRAVIDWEFAGFYPEYWEALFMTFLLFQRTKDDWCL
;
A
#
# COMPACT_ATOMS: atom_id res chain seq x y z
N MET A 1 15.84 -59.81 -16.28
CA MET A 1 16.82 -59.66 -15.20
C MET A 1 16.92 -58.18 -14.88
N ASP A 2 16.36 -57.84 -13.71
CA ASP A 2 16.45 -56.63 -12.88
C ASP A 2 16.40 -55.22 -13.48
N ALA A 3 15.23 -54.60 -13.32
CA ALA A 3 14.97 -53.16 -13.43
C ALA A 3 15.08 -52.48 -12.04
N ASN A 4 16.22 -52.62 -11.36
CA ASN A 4 16.45 -51.96 -10.07
C ASN A 4 17.94 -51.68 -9.78
N GLN A 5 18.61 -50.89 -10.63
CA GLN A 5 19.89 -50.28 -10.29
C GLN A 5 19.79 -48.75 -10.33
N PRO A 6 20.20 -48.04 -9.26
CA PRO A 6 20.31 -46.59 -9.29
C PRO A 6 21.41 -46.17 -10.28
N LEU A 7 21.12 -45.13 -11.05
CA LEU A 7 22.09 -44.51 -11.97
C LEU A 7 23.34 -44.07 -11.20
N PRO A 8 24.55 -44.30 -11.74
CA PRO A 8 25.78 -43.87 -11.09
C PRO A 8 25.81 -42.33 -10.99
N PRO A 9 26.37 -41.77 -9.91
CA PRO A 9 26.50 -40.33 -9.77
C PRO A 9 27.35 -39.75 -10.91
N PRO A 10 27.04 -38.52 -11.37
CA PRO A 10 27.80 -37.89 -12.44
C PRO A 10 29.27 -37.74 -12.04
N PRO A 11 30.21 -37.83 -13.00
CA PRO A 11 31.63 -37.78 -12.70
C PRO A 11 31.97 -36.46 -12.00
N ILE A 12 32.59 -36.58 -10.83
CA ILE A 12 33.15 -35.46 -10.09
C ILE A 12 34.32 -34.94 -10.93
N HIS A 13 34.11 -33.83 -11.65
CA HIS A 13 35.21 -33.04 -12.16
C HIS A 13 36.01 -32.52 -10.96
N GLN A 14 37.13 -33.18 -10.67
CA GLN A 14 38.16 -32.60 -9.80
C GLN A 14 38.59 -31.26 -10.42
N PRO A 15 38.67 -30.19 -9.63
CA PRO A 15 39.18 -28.92 -10.13
C PRO A 15 40.64 -29.14 -10.59
N PRO A 16 41.09 -28.47 -11.66
CA PRO A 16 42.45 -28.64 -12.12
C PRO A 16 43.41 -28.17 -11.02
N GLU A 17 44.27 -29.07 -10.55
CA GLU A 17 45.45 -28.74 -9.75
C GLU A 17 46.34 -27.83 -10.60
N THR A 18 46.14 -26.53 -10.42
CA THR A 18 47.01 -25.50 -10.99
C THR A 18 47.60 -24.73 -9.84
N GLY A 19 48.76 -25.22 -9.40
CA GLY A 19 49.69 -24.46 -8.57
C GLY A 19 50.10 -23.18 -9.31
N ARG A 20 49.39 -22.09 -9.00
CA ARG A 20 49.87 -20.72 -9.17
C ARG A 20 49.12 -19.86 -8.16
N ALA A 21 49.84 -19.33 -7.18
CA ALA A 21 49.33 -18.28 -6.31
C ALA A 21 48.96 -17.07 -7.19
N LEU A 22 47.66 -16.92 -7.45
CA LEU A 22 47.11 -15.75 -8.11
C LEU A 22 46.93 -14.69 -7.03
N THR A 23 47.57 -13.55 -7.23
CA THR A 23 47.50 -12.39 -6.33
C THR A 23 46.04 -11.96 -6.12
N GLU A 24 45.68 -11.72 -4.85
CA GLU A 24 44.31 -11.57 -4.33
C GLU A 24 43.51 -10.39 -4.91
N ASP A 25 44.12 -9.53 -5.71
CA ASP A 25 43.58 -8.21 -6.04
C ASP A 25 42.60 -8.16 -7.22
N ARG A 26 42.29 -9.28 -7.88
CA ARG A 26 41.38 -9.28 -9.05
C ARG A 26 40.54 -10.55 -9.19
N VAL A 27 39.84 -10.97 -8.14
CA VAL A 27 38.71 -11.89 -8.34
C VAL A 27 37.49 -11.05 -8.75
N PRO A 28 36.93 -11.20 -9.98
CA PRO A 28 35.71 -10.51 -10.35
C PRO A 28 34.61 -10.84 -9.35
N LYS A 29 33.86 -9.85 -8.87
CA LYS A 29 32.79 -10.04 -7.86
C LYS A 29 31.85 -11.20 -8.22
N SER A 30 31.60 -11.41 -9.52
CA SER A 30 30.81 -12.51 -10.07
C SER A 30 31.39 -13.91 -9.77
N LYS A 31 32.71 -14.07 -9.74
CA LYS A 31 33.38 -15.36 -9.49
C LYS A 31 33.33 -15.75 -8.01
N TYR A 32 33.50 -14.78 -7.10
CA TYR A 32 33.35 -14.99 -5.66
C TYR A 32 31.89 -15.29 -5.28
N ASN A 33 30.97 -14.50 -5.83
CA ASN A 33 29.52 -14.69 -5.71
C ASN A 33 29.09 -16.10 -6.15
N ARG A 34 29.58 -16.57 -7.30
CA ARG A 34 29.30 -17.93 -7.80
C ARG A 34 29.85 -19.02 -6.86
N LEU A 35 31.04 -18.84 -6.29
CA LEU A 35 31.63 -19.80 -5.35
C LEU A 35 30.83 -19.88 -4.03
N LEU A 36 30.50 -18.72 -3.46
CA LEU A 36 29.66 -18.58 -2.26
C LEU A 36 28.32 -19.32 -2.43
N MET A 37 27.67 -19.16 -3.57
CA MET A 37 26.39 -19.81 -3.83
C MET A 37 26.50 -21.32 -4.00
N ASN A 38 27.55 -21.82 -4.65
CA ASN A 38 27.74 -23.27 -4.76
C ASN A 38 27.88 -23.94 -3.38
N VAL A 39 28.51 -23.25 -2.42
CA VAL A 39 28.64 -23.73 -1.04
C VAL A 39 27.30 -23.71 -0.32
N LEU A 40 26.55 -22.61 -0.38
CA LEU A 40 25.24 -22.51 0.26
C LEU A 40 24.21 -23.46 -0.34
N LEU A 41 24.21 -23.62 -1.67
CA LEU A 41 23.36 -24.58 -2.37
C LEU A 41 23.57 -25.99 -1.88
N ARG A 42 24.84 -26.45 -1.82
CA ARG A 42 25.14 -27.80 -1.32
C ARG A 42 24.61 -27.98 0.10
N ARG A 43 24.77 -26.98 0.97
CA ARG A 43 24.33 -27.06 2.37
C ARG A 43 22.81 -27.09 2.50
N VAL A 44 22.08 -26.26 1.77
CA VAL A 44 20.59 -26.23 1.76
C VAL A 44 20.01 -27.51 1.16
N TYR A 45 20.65 -28.08 0.13
CA TYR A 45 20.22 -29.37 -0.44
C TYR A 45 20.46 -30.56 0.50
N THR A 46 21.48 -30.49 1.36
CA THR A 46 21.78 -31.55 2.33
C THR A 46 21.01 -31.43 3.64
N ASP A 47 20.62 -30.21 4.01
CA ASP A 47 19.89 -29.90 5.24
C ASP A 47 18.85 -28.80 4.97
N PRO A 48 17.59 -29.18 4.72
CA PRO A 48 16.49 -28.23 4.45
C PRO A 48 16.13 -27.35 5.65
N GLU A 49 16.50 -27.73 6.87
CA GLU A 49 16.24 -26.95 8.10
C GLU A 49 17.40 -26.02 8.48
N LEU A 50 18.44 -25.96 7.65
CA LEU A 50 19.62 -25.14 7.87
C LEU A 50 19.25 -23.65 8.06
N ASP A 51 19.78 -23.04 9.12
CA ASP A 51 19.75 -21.59 9.29
C ASP A 51 20.61 -20.91 8.21
N ILE A 52 19.93 -20.51 7.13
CA ILE A 52 20.51 -19.87 5.95
C ILE A 52 21.24 -18.58 6.34
N MET A 53 20.76 -17.85 7.35
CA MET A 53 21.34 -16.57 7.75
C MET A 53 22.63 -16.79 8.53
N ALA A 54 22.70 -17.79 9.41
CA ALA A 54 23.92 -18.19 10.08
C ALA A 54 24.98 -18.67 9.07
N ALA A 55 24.60 -19.54 8.14
CA ALA A 55 25.49 -20.05 7.09
C ALA A 55 25.96 -18.93 6.13
N PHE A 56 25.07 -18.02 5.73
CA PHE A 56 25.42 -16.90 4.87
C PHE A 56 26.38 -15.93 5.57
N ASN A 57 26.17 -15.66 6.87
CA ASN A 57 27.03 -14.79 7.67
C ASN A 57 28.41 -15.42 7.88
N GLU A 58 28.49 -16.72 8.13
CA GLU A 58 29.76 -17.47 8.23
C GLU A 58 30.59 -17.27 6.96
N VAL A 59 30.01 -17.48 5.78
CA VAL A 59 30.76 -17.38 4.51
C VAL A 59 30.99 -15.91 4.11
N CYS A 60 30.07 -14.99 4.41
CA CYS A 60 30.26 -13.56 4.16
C CYS A 60 31.27 -12.88 5.10
N SER A 61 31.55 -13.47 6.26
CA SER A 61 32.58 -12.98 7.19
C SER A 61 34.00 -13.06 6.60
N GLN A 62 34.17 -13.88 5.55
CA GLN A 62 35.43 -14.11 4.83
C GLN A 62 35.65 -13.09 3.67
N LYS A 63 34.95 -11.94 3.67
CA LYS A 63 35.08 -10.91 2.61
C LYS A 63 36.34 -10.03 2.77
N PRO A 64 37.00 -9.63 1.66
CA PRO A 64 38.11 -8.67 1.69
C PRO A 64 37.70 -7.27 2.18
N GLU A 65 38.53 -6.64 3.01
CA GLU A 65 38.26 -5.35 3.68
C GLU A 65 37.99 -4.18 2.71
N ALA A 66 38.65 -4.17 1.55
CA ALA A 66 38.47 -3.13 0.52
C ALA A 66 37.02 -3.01 0.00
N LEU A 67 36.26 -4.11 0.00
CA LEU A 67 34.87 -4.12 -0.44
C LEU A 67 33.92 -3.50 0.62
N ARG A 68 34.26 -3.62 1.91
CA ARG A 68 33.47 -3.03 3.02
C ARG A 68 33.54 -1.50 3.00
N GLU A 69 34.70 -0.93 2.68
CA GLU A 69 34.88 0.53 2.61
C GLU A 69 34.15 1.20 1.43
N SER A 70 34.06 0.53 0.28
CA SER A 70 33.32 1.03 -0.88
C SER A 70 31.81 1.20 -0.61
N LEU A 71 31.22 0.29 0.17
CA LEU A 71 29.79 0.34 0.53
C LEU A 71 29.46 1.46 1.52
N LYS A 72 30.39 1.83 2.41
CA LYS A 72 30.23 2.95 3.35
C LYS A 72 30.18 4.30 2.62
N ARG A 73 31.00 4.48 1.57
CA ARG A 73 31.06 5.74 0.80
C ARG A 73 29.76 6.07 0.05
N LYS A 74 29.01 5.05 -0.42
CA LYS A 74 27.74 5.25 -1.12
C LYS A 74 26.58 5.74 -0.24
N ARG A 75 26.61 5.47 1.07
CA ARG A 75 25.56 5.95 2.01
C ARG A 75 25.65 7.45 2.30
N LYS A 76 26.72 8.13 1.89
CA LYS A 76 27.03 9.52 2.29
C LYS A 76 26.62 10.59 1.27
N ALA A 77 26.10 10.21 0.10
CA ALA A 77 25.62 11.14 -0.92
C ALA A 77 24.11 11.33 -0.78
N GLN A 78 23.68 12.43 -0.16
CA GLN A 78 22.29 12.90 -0.22
C GLN A 78 22.17 13.96 -1.32
N PRO A 79 21.11 13.91 -2.15
CA PRO A 79 20.82 14.99 -3.10
C PRO A 79 20.35 16.26 -2.37
N ALA A 80 20.60 17.41 -2.98
CA ALA A 80 20.28 18.73 -2.44
C ALA A 80 18.76 18.96 -2.29
N PRO A 81 18.31 19.72 -1.28
CA PRO A 81 16.89 20.02 -1.08
C PRO A 81 16.41 21.02 -2.15
N MET A 82 15.42 20.62 -2.95
CA MET A 82 14.67 21.51 -3.84
C MET A 82 13.61 22.26 -3.02
N GLN A 83 13.42 23.54 -3.29
CA GLN A 83 12.36 24.36 -2.69
C GLN A 83 10.97 23.81 -3.02
N GLU A 84 10.05 24.03 -2.11
CA GLU A 84 9.11 23.00 -1.73
C GLU A 84 7.66 23.60 -1.73
N GLU A 85 6.88 23.46 -2.83
CA GLU A 85 5.52 24.05 -3.06
C GLU A 85 4.35 23.24 -2.46
N SER A 86 3.35 23.86 -1.81
CA SER A 86 2.21 23.19 -1.14
C SER A 86 1.27 22.41 -2.09
N VAL A 87 0.60 21.34 -1.63
CA VAL A 87 -0.36 20.53 -2.43
C VAL A 87 -1.46 21.38 -3.06
N LEU A 88 -1.91 22.43 -2.37
CA LEU A 88 -2.92 23.37 -2.89
C LEU A 88 -2.41 24.20 -4.07
N GLN A 89 -1.09 24.42 -4.17
CA GLN A 89 -0.47 25.11 -5.31
C GLN A 89 -0.41 24.20 -6.56
N CYS A 90 -0.54 22.87 -6.37
CA CYS A 90 -0.59 21.90 -7.46
C CYS A 90 -1.98 21.75 -8.09
N LEU A 91 -3.04 22.23 -7.42
CA LEU A 91 -4.44 22.18 -7.88
C LEU A 91 -4.83 23.52 -8.48
N ARG A 92 -4.71 23.67 -9.81
CA ARG A 92 -5.04 24.94 -10.46
C ARG A 92 -6.55 25.05 -10.63
N GLN A 93 -7.04 26.29 -10.58
CA GLN A 93 -8.46 26.59 -10.68
C GLN A 93 -9.09 26.04 -11.98
N PHE A 94 -8.34 25.99 -13.08
CA PHE A 94 -8.80 25.51 -14.40
C PHE A 94 -8.46 24.05 -14.68
N ASP A 95 -7.95 23.30 -13.69
CA ASP A 95 -7.75 21.87 -13.87
C ASP A 95 -9.12 21.16 -13.81
N ARG A 96 -9.29 20.17 -14.69
CA ARG A 96 -10.51 19.37 -14.79
C ARG A 96 -10.67 18.49 -13.55
N ALA A 97 -11.89 18.45 -12.99
CA ALA A 97 -12.26 17.54 -11.90
C ALA A 97 -13.46 16.68 -12.29
N VAL A 98 -13.35 15.36 -12.16
CA VAL A 98 -14.41 14.40 -12.52
C VAL A 98 -14.50 13.29 -11.48
N PHE A 99 -15.71 12.94 -11.06
CA PHE A 99 -15.92 11.75 -10.24
C PHE A 99 -15.69 10.48 -11.07
N ILE A 100 -14.76 9.65 -10.61
CA ILE A 100 -14.59 8.28 -11.12
C ILE A 100 -15.51 7.32 -10.35
N HIS A 101 -15.69 7.57 -9.05
CA HIS A 101 -16.62 6.81 -8.20
C HIS A 101 -17.30 7.70 -7.16
N GLY A 102 -18.50 7.33 -6.72
CA GLY A 102 -19.34 8.17 -5.86
C GLY A 102 -19.93 9.36 -6.63
N PRO A 103 -20.26 10.48 -5.97
CA PRO A 103 -20.22 10.69 -4.52
C PRO A 103 -21.34 9.94 -3.80
N THR A 104 -21.07 9.53 -2.56
CA THR A 104 -22.13 9.13 -1.63
C THR A 104 -23.00 10.33 -1.20
N PRO A 105 -24.23 10.11 -0.68
CA PRO A 105 -25.09 11.21 -0.22
C PRO A 105 -24.43 12.12 0.82
N SER A 106 -23.65 11.56 1.75
CA SER A 106 -22.93 12.33 2.76
C SER A 106 -21.87 13.26 2.15
N LEU A 107 -21.17 12.79 1.12
CA LEU A 107 -20.19 13.61 0.40
C LEU A 107 -20.89 14.67 -0.45
N GLN A 108 -21.99 14.31 -1.12
CA GLN A 108 -22.77 15.26 -1.92
C GLN A 108 -23.31 16.42 -1.07
N ALA A 109 -23.83 16.13 0.14
CA ALA A 109 -24.26 17.15 1.09
C ALA A 109 -23.12 18.09 1.52
N LEU A 110 -21.91 17.56 1.72
CA LEU A 110 -20.73 18.37 2.06
C LEU A 110 -20.34 19.29 0.90
N LEU A 111 -20.36 18.79 -0.34
CA LEU A 111 -20.04 19.58 -1.53
C LEU A 111 -21.07 20.69 -1.77
N LEU A 112 -22.36 20.40 -1.62
CA LEU A 112 -23.43 21.42 -1.72
C LEU A 112 -23.27 22.52 -0.67
N THR A 113 -22.89 22.16 0.56
CA THR A 113 -22.63 23.15 1.62
C THR A 113 -21.44 24.05 1.27
N ALA A 114 -20.38 23.47 0.69
CA ALA A 114 -19.22 24.23 0.23
C ALA A 114 -19.56 25.14 -0.96
N GLN A 115 -20.48 24.72 -1.84
CA GLN A 115 -20.98 25.52 -2.94
C GLN A 115 -21.85 26.69 -2.44
N GLN A 116 -22.80 26.48 -1.52
CA GLN A 116 -23.67 27.56 -1.04
C GLN A 116 -22.94 28.69 -0.31
N ARG A 117 -21.81 28.39 0.35
CA ARG A 117 -20.94 29.43 0.94
C ARG A 117 -20.33 30.36 -0.13
N GLN A 118 -20.21 29.89 -1.38
CA GLN A 118 -19.78 30.72 -2.51
C GLN A 118 -20.79 31.80 -2.86
N ASP A 119 -22.07 31.41 -2.95
CA ASP A 119 -23.12 32.31 -3.41
C ASP A 119 -23.40 33.40 -2.36
N GLN A 120 -23.14 33.12 -1.08
CA GLN A 120 -23.22 34.11 0.00
C GLN A 120 -22.03 35.10 -0.02
N ASP A 121 -20.79 34.64 -0.19
CA ASP A 121 -19.62 35.52 -0.28
C ASP A 121 -19.62 36.41 -1.54
N MET A 122 -20.25 35.95 -2.63
CA MET A 122 -20.40 36.74 -3.87
C MET A 122 -21.63 37.66 -3.84
N GLY A 123 -22.67 37.33 -3.07
CA GLY A 123 -23.89 38.12 -2.94
C GLY A 123 -23.78 39.33 -2.01
N GLU A 124 -22.72 39.43 -1.20
CA GLU A 124 -22.46 40.60 -0.33
C GLU A 124 -21.55 41.65 -0.99
N ALA A 125 -21.07 41.42 -2.23
CA ALA A 125 -20.10 42.30 -2.89
C ALA A 125 -20.71 43.37 -3.82
N ASP A 126 -22.02 43.33 -4.13
CA ASP A 126 -22.65 44.19 -5.14
C ASP A 126 -23.99 44.82 -4.68
N ASP A 127 -24.03 45.47 -3.50
CA ASP A 127 -25.20 46.27 -3.07
C ASP A 127 -24.93 47.80 -3.03
N ASP A 128 -23.95 48.28 -3.81
CA ASP A 128 -23.68 49.72 -3.96
C ASP A 128 -23.36 50.07 -5.44
N ASN A 129 -24.30 49.81 -6.36
CA ASN A 129 -24.48 50.63 -7.57
C ASN A 129 -25.76 50.23 -8.33
N GLU A 130 -26.87 50.92 -8.04
CA GLU A 130 -27.88 51.16 -9.08
C GLU A 130 -27.28 52.10 -10.12
N PRO A 131 -27.43 51.78 -11.41
CA PRO A 131 -28.11 52.76 -12.25
C PRO A 131 -29.14 52.13 -13.20
N GLU A 132 -30.31 52.77 -13.15
CA GLU A 132 -31.25 53.13 -14.21
C GLU A 132 -31.27 52.33 -15.53
N GLU A 133 -32.45 51.76 -15.75
CA GLU A 133 -33.14 51.32 -16.97
C GLU A 133 -32.60 51.84 -18.31
N GLU A 134 -32.24 50.93 -19.22
CA GLU A 134 -32.48 51.10 -20.66
C GLU A 134 -32.98 49.77 -21.27
N GLU A 135 -34.14 49.85 -21.90
CA GLU A 135 -34.83 48.79 -22.65
C GLU A 135 -34.11 48.56 -23.99
N GLU A 136 -33.61 47.35 -24.28
CA GLU A 136 -33.36 46.92 -25.66
C GLU A 136 -33.73 45.44 -25.89
N GLU A 137 -34.86 45.30 -26.60
CA GLU A 137 -35.24 44.35 -27.65
C GLU A 137 -34.80 42.86 -27.60
N GLU A 138 -35.83 42.01 -27.67
CA GLU A 138 -35.82 40.57 -27.86
C GLU A 138 -35.12 40.14 -29.16
N GLU A 139 -34.13 39.24 -29.08
CA GLU A 139 -33.83 38.30 -30.16
C GLU A 139 -33.94 36.86 -29.65
N GLU A 140 -34.97 36.17 -30.12
CA GLU A 140 -35.16 34.72 -30.00
C GLU A 140 -34.01 33.98 -30.71
N GLY A 141 -33.08 33.43 -29.93
CA GLY A 141 -32.01 32.55 -30.40
C GLY A 141 -32.11 31.16 -29.76
N THR A 142 -33.08 30.36 -30.17
CA THR A 142 -33.19 28.94 -29.78
C THR A 142 -32.01 28.14 -30.33
N GLY A 143 -31.23 27.53 -29.45
CA GLY A 143 -30.20 26.56 -29.82
C GLY A 143 -29.22 26.22 -28.71
N SER A 144 -29.71 25.70 -27.56
CA SER A 144 -28.84 25.12 -26.53
C SER A 144 -28.01 23.99 -27.14
N SER A 145 -26.69 24.18 -27.22
CA SER A 145 -25.74 23.13 -27.58
C SER A 145 -25.69 22.10 -26.44
N PRO A 146 -25.85 20.78 -26.68
CA PRO A 146 -25.84 19.77 -25.62
C PRO A 146 -24.45 19.50 -25.01
N TYR A 147 -23.41 20.25 -25.40
CA TYR A 147 -22.01 19.98 -25.06
C TYR A 147 -21.39 21.01 -24.09
N SER A 148 -22.14 22.03 -23.64
CA SER A 148 -21.61 23.03 -22.69
C SER A 148 -21.79 22.64 -21.22
N ASP A 149 -22.85 21.89 -20.89
CA ASP A 149 -23.27 21.62 -19.52
C ASP A 149 -22.25 20.78 -18.72
N ASP A 150 -21.61 19.80 -19.37
CA ASP A 150 -20.61 18.95 -18.71
C ASP A 150 -19.34 19.73 -18.32
N LYS A 151 -18.88 20.67 -19.16
CA LYS A 151 -17.68 21.45 -18.86
C LYS A 151 -17.91 22.44 -17.73
N ASP A 152 -19.09 23.05 -17.69
CA ASP A 152 -19.46 23.99 -16.64
C ASP A 152 -19.61 23.26 -15.29
N ASN A 153 -20.17 22.05 -15.29
CA ASN A 153 -20.27 21.20 -14.09
C ASN A 153 -18.89 20.71 -13.59
N GLU A 154 -17.99 20.29 -14.47
CA GLU A 154 -16.63 19.88 -14.11
C GLU A 154 -15.80 21.03 -13.51
N GLN A 155 -15.90 22.22 -14.12
CA GLN A 155 -15.22 23.42 -13.66
C GLN A 155 -15.78 23.93 -12.31
N THR A 156 -17.09 23.76 -12.11
CA THR A 156 -17.76 24.02 -10.82
C THR A 156 -17.25 23.05 -9.75
N LEU A 157 -17.15 21.75 -10.05
CA LEU A 157 -16.63 20.75 -9.12
C LEU A 157 -15.18 21.03 -8.70
N ALA A 158 -14.31 21.39 -9.66
CA ALA A 158 -12.92 21.74 -9.39
C ALA A 158 -12.82 22.90 -8.40
N THR A 159 -13.65 23.93 -8.60
CA THR A 159 -13.71 25.12 -7.73
C THR A 159 -14.17 24.76 -6.32
N VAL A 160 -15.25 23.98 -6.19
CA VAL A 160 -15.80 23.55 -4.89
C VAL A 160 -14.79 22.68 -4.13
N LEU A 161 -14.17 21.72 -4.79
CA LEU A 161 -13.16 20.85 -4.18
C LEU A 161 -11.94 21.64 -3.70
N ARG A 162 -11.44 22.59 -4.50
CA ARG A 162 -10.30 23.42 -4.09
C ARG A 162 -10.59 24.17 -2.80
N ARG A 163 -11.75 24.80 -2.67
CA ARG A 163 -12.17 25.52 -1.46
C ARG A 163 -12.28 24.58 -0.25
N LEU A 164 -12.86 23.41 -0.46
CA LEU A 164 -12.96 22.39 0.59
C LEU A 164 -11.59 21.97 1.08
N LEU A 165 -10.62 21.82 0.17
CA LEU A 165 -9.23 21.47 0.50
C LEU A 165 -8.44 22.64 1.10
N GLU A 166 -8.72 23.88 0.70
CA GLU A 166 -8.14 25.11 1.30
C GLU A 166 -8.57 25.29 2.76
N ALA A 167 -9.80 24.91 3.11
CA ALA A 167 -10.30 24.92 4.49
C ALA A 167 -9.92 23.68 5.30
N ALA A 168 -9.31 22.66 4.67
CA ALA A 168 -9.02 21.38 5.30
C ALA A 168 -7.79 21.46 6.22
N VAL A 169 -7.75 20.55 7.20
CA VAL A 169 -6.58 20.40 8.10
C VAL A 169 -5.69 19.28 7.60
N THR A 170 -4.43 19.57 7.29
CA THR A 170 -3.47 18.51 6.95
C THR A 170 -3.16 17.66 8.17
N ILE A 171 -3.46 16.35 8.08
CA ILE A 171 -3.21 15.38 9.16
C ILE A 171 -2.02 14.45 8.86
N TYR A 172 -1.58 14.38 7.61
CA TYR A 172 -0.39 13.64 7.20
C TYR A 172 0.23 14.22 5.92
N GLU A 173 1.55 14.35 5.91
CA GLU A 173 2.35 14.71 4.73
C GLU A 173 3.46 13.68 4.51
N GLY A 174 3.52 13.12 3.30
CA GLY A 174 4.60 12.23 2.90
C GLY A 174 5.93 12.96 2.67
N SER A 175 7.05 12.22 2.68
CA SER A 175 8.41 12.78 2.52
C SER A 175 8.73 13.34 1.12
N SER A 176 7.78 13.30 0.19
CA SER A 176 7.88 13.91 -1.14
C SER A 176 6.49 14.37 -1.57
N ARG A 177 6.36 15.46 -2.31
CA ARG A 177 5.05 16.02 -2.66
C ARG A 177 4.32 15.33 -3.80
N SER A 178 5.03 14.49 -4.55
CA SER A 178 4.41 13.47 -5.40
C SER A 178 3.93 12.25 -4.59
N THR A 179 4.09 12.27 -3.27
CA THR A 179 3.69 11.22 -2.34
C THR A 179 2.60 11.72 -1.39
N ARG A 180 1.90 10.75 -0.79
CA ARG A 180 0.53 10.90 -0.34
C ARG A 180 0.36 11.97 0.74
N THR A 181 -0.61 12.86 0.55
CA THR A 181 -1.04 13.85 1.56
C THR A 181 -2.45 13.51 2.00
N VAL A 182 -2.75 13.66 3.29
CA VAL A 182 -4.09 13.41 3.84
C VAL A 182 -4.61 14.66 4.53
N LEU A 183 -5.76 15.13 4.06
CA LEU A 183 -6.44 16.33 4.49
C LEU A 183 -7.76 15.95 5.16
N ARG A 184 -7.99 16.40 6.39
CA ARG A 184 -9.29 16.28 7.06
C ARG A 184 -10.20 17.39 6.55
N ILE A 185 -11.20 17.02 5.75
CA ILE A 185 -12.12 17.94 5.06
C ILE A 185 -13.40 18.19 5.85
N SER A 186 -13.71 17.35 6.83
CA SER A 186 -14.81 17.56 7.78
C SER A 186 -14.57 16.78 9.08
N ASP A 187 -15.53 16.83 10.00
CA ASP A 187 -15.43 16.03 11.21
C ASP A 187 -15.44 14.52 10.97
N GLN A 188 -15.99 14.09 9.84
CA GLN A 188 -16.24 12.69 9.50
C GLN A 188 -15.45 12.22 8.27
N LEU A 189 -14.82 13.10 7.51
CA LEU A 189 -14.21 12.74 6.22
C LEU A 189 -12.76 13.22 6.09
N VAL A 190 -11.97 12.41 5.40
CA VAL A 190 -10.63 12.74 4.90
C VAL A 190 -10.60 12.67 3.37
N CYS A 191 -9.76 13.51 2.78
CA CYS A 191 -9.33 13.44 1.40
C CYS A 191 -7.85 13.04 1.35
N LYS A 192 -7.56 11.96 0.64
CA LYS A 192 -6.21 11.48 0.38
C LYS A 192 -5.81 11.84 -1.05
N PHE A 193 -4.73 12.59 -1.15
CA PHE A 193 -4.12 13.02 -2.40
C PHE A 193 -3.07 12.00 -2.82
N CYS A 194 -3.24 11.35 -3.97
CA CYS A 194 -2.32 10.36 -4.48
C CYS A 194 -2.41 10.24 -6.02
N SER A 195 -1.83 9.19 -6.60
CA SER A 195 -2.04 8.87 -8.01
C SER A 195 -3.47 8.35 -8.22
N LEU A 196 -4.09 8.62 -9.37
CA LEU A 196 -5.42 8.09 -9.69
C LEU A 196 -5.49 6.55 -9.54
N PRO A 197 -4.53 5.76 -10.07
CA PRO A 197 -4.54 4.31 -9.86
C PRO A 197 -4.52 3.90 -8.39
N SER A 198 -3.73 4.58 -7.55
CA SER A 198 -3.71 4.34 -6.10
C SER A 198 -5.07 4.61 -5.45
N ALA A 199 -5.70 5.73 -5.79
CA ALA A 199 -7.01 6.10 -5.25
C ALA A 199 -8.09 5.08 -5.63
N VAL A 200 -8.12 4.66 -6.90
CA VAL A 200 -9.06 3.67 -7.43
C VAL A 200 -8.84 2.30 -6.78
N ASN A 201 -7.60 1.84 -6.65
CA ASN A 201 -7.29 0.56 -6.00
C ASN A 201 -7.74 0.52 -4.53
N GLU A 202 -7.48 1.60 -3.79
CA GLU A 202 -7.92 1.70 -2.41
C GLU A 202 -9.45 1.78 -2.31
N TYR A 203 -10.11 2.57 -3.17
CA TYR A 203 -11.57 2.63 -3.25
C TYR A 203 -12.19 1.25 -3.43
N HIS A 204 -11.77 0.49 -4.44
CA HIS A 204 -12.29 -0.85 -4.67
C HIS A 204 -12.03 -1.79 -3.50
N THR A 205 -10.88 -1.65 -2.83
CA THR A 205 -10.59 -2.44 -1.63
C THR A 205 -11.52 -2.09 -0.48
N LEU A 206 -11.75 -0.81 -0.20
CA LEU A 206 -12.63 -0.39 0.89
C LEU A 206 -14.08 -0.84 0.63
N VAL A 207 -14.57 -0.71 -0.61
CA VAL A 207 -15.90 -1.23 -1.02
C VAL A 207 -15.97 -2.75 -0.87
N PHE A 208 -14.91 -3.47 -1.26
CA PHE A 208 -14.84 -4.92 -1.10
C PHE A 208 -14.87 -5.35 0.37
N LEU A 209 -14.16 -4.64 1.25
CA LEU A 209 -14.19 -4.90 2.69
C LEU A 209 -15.55 -4.58 3.29
N GLU A 210 -16.17 -3.46 2.92
CA GLU A 210 -17.50 -3.08 3.39
C GLU A 210 -18.57 -4.13 3.03
N THR A 211 -18.46 -4.70 1.83
CA THR A 211 -19.42 -5.72 1.33
C THR A 211 -19.14 -7.11 1.87
N THR A 212 -17.88 -7.53 1.92
CA THR A 212 -17.50 -8.91 2.27
C THR A 212 -17.33 -9.10 3.78
N LEU A 213 -16.86 -8.07 4.48
CA LEU A 213 -16.53 -8.08 5.90
C LEU A 213 -17.01 -6.76 6.57
N PRO A 214 -18.33 -6.51 6.65
CA PRO A 214 -18.87 -5.23 7.13
C PRO A 214 -18.50 -4.89 8.59
N SER A 215 -18.10 -5.88 9.39
CA SER A 215 -17.62 -5.68 10.77
C SER A 215 -16.12 -5.42 10.86
N PHE A 216 -15.37 -5.59 9.77
CA PHE A 216 -13.95 -5.30 9.75
C PHE A 216 -13.75 -3.78 9.85
N PRO A 217 -12.88 -3.29 10.75
CA PRO A 217 -12.72 -1.87 11.00
C PRO A 217 -11.81 -1.23 9.93
N ALA A 218 -12.35 -0.98 8.74
CA ALA A 218 -11.72 -0.19 7.68
C ALA A 218 -12.56 1.07 7.39
N PRO A 219 -11.96 2.17 6.89
CA PRO A 219 -12.71 3.35 6.46
C PRO A 219 -13.72 3.00 5.36
N ARG A 220 -14.88 3.65 5.35
CA ARG A 220 -15.78 3.59 4.19
C ARG A 220 -15.34 4.57 3.12
N ALA A 221 -15.43 4.15 1.86
CA ALA A 221 -15.11 5.00 0.73
C ALA A 221 -16.33 5.84 0.33
N HIS A 222 -16.14 7.14 0.14
CA HIS A 222 -17.19 8.08 -0.21
C HIS A 222 -17.14 8.56 -1.66
N GLY A 223 -15.98 8.42 -2.31
CA GLY A 223 -15.80 8.70 -3.73
C GLY A 223 -14.33 8.81 -4.13
N VAL A 224 -14.10 8.79 -5.44
CA VAL A 224 -12.81 9.08 -6.07
C VAL A 224 -13.00 10.15 -7.12
N VAL A 225 -12.16 11.18 -7.09
CA VAL A 225 -12.13 12.24 -8.10
C VAL A 225 -10.79 12.19 -8.82
N GLU A 226 -10.84 12.20 -10.15
CA GLU A 226 -9.70 12.59 -10.98
C GLU A 226 -9.65 14.12 -11.04
N PHE A 227 -8.60 14.72 -10.50
CA PHE A 227 -8.38 16.16 -10.49
C PHE A 227 -7.04 16.48 -11.17
N GLY A 228 -7.09 16.96 -12.42
CA GLY A 228 -5.90 17.13 -13.24
C GLY A 228 -5.17 15.80 -13.46
N CYS A 229 -3.94 15.67 -12.95
CA CYS A 229 -3.17 14.42 -13.00
C CYS A 229 -3.18 13.63 -11.67
N TYR A 230 -4.03 14.03 -10.73
CA TYR A 230 -4.07 13.49 -9.37
C TYR A 230 -5.36 12.72 -9.12
N GLY A 231 -5.26 11.74 -8.21
CA GLY A 231 -6.39 11.06 -7.62
C GLY A 231 -6.69 11.63 -6.24
N LEU A 232 -7.95 11.93 -5.98
CA LEU A 232 -8.48 12.29 -4.66
C LEU A 232 -9.38 11.15 -4.19
N LEU A 233 -8.97 10.42 -3.16
CA LEU A 233 -9.83 9.47 -2.47
C LEU A 233 -10.48 10.13 -1.27
N ILE A 234 -11.80 10.16 -1.21
CA ILE A 234 -12.56 10.62 -0.05
C ILE A 234 -13.06 9.40 0.73
N SER A 235 -12.76 9.35 2.03
CA SER A 235 -13.15 8.24 2.92
C SER A 235 -13.41 8.72 4.35
N ASP A 236 -13.91 7.83 5.21
CA ASP A 236 -14.13 8.12 6.64
C ASP A 236 -12.84 8.65 7.32
N TYR A 237 -13.01 9.70 8.11
CA TYR A 237 -12.04 10.10 9.12
C TYR A 237 -12.21 9.23 10.37
N ILE A 238 -11.13 8.53 10.74
CA ILE A 238 -11.10 7.74 11.98
C ILE A 238 -10.28 8.50 13.03
N ALA A 239 -10.95 8.99 14.06
CA ALA A 239 -10.29 9.62 15.20
C ALA A 239 -9.50 8.58 16.02
N GLY A 240 -8.26 8.93 16.39
CA GLY A 240 -7.40 8.11 17.23
C GLY A 240 -5.92 8.45 17.06
N THR A 241 -5.07 7.62 17.64
CA THR A 241 -3.61 7.72 17.51
C THR A 241 -3.11 6.55 16.67
N ASP A 242 -2.12 6.78 15.80
CA ASP A 242 -1.45 5.66 15.13
C ASP A 242 -0.77 4.72 16.14
N ALA A 243 -0.85 3.42 15.89
CA ALA A 243 -0.35 2.42 16.81
C ALA A 243 1.17 2.52 16.99
N SER A 244 1.91 3.11 16.05
CA SER A 244 3.37 3.30 16.15
C SER A 244 3.72 4.22 17.33
N LYS A 245 2.98 5.32 17.51
CA LYS A 245 3.11 6.19 18.69
C LYS A 245 2.68 5.49 19.98
N ALA A 246 1.53 4.81 19.97
CA ALA A 246 1.01 4.13 21.16
C ALA A 246 1.89 2.95 21.61
N TRP A 247 2.45 2.19 20.67
CA TRP A 247 3.27 1.00 20.91
C TRP A 247 4.46 1.28 21.83
N ARG A 248 5.05 2.48 21.72
CA ARG A 248 6.22 2.90 22.53
C ARG A 248 5.90 3.02 24.02
N ILE A 249 4.64 3.27 24.36
CA ILE A 249 4.18 3.43 25.75
C ILE A 249 3.32 2.25 26.23
N MET A 250 3.04 1.27 25.37
CA MET A 250 2.32 0.06 25.75
C MET A 250 3.18 -0.84 26.64
N THR A 251 2.58 -1.32 27.72
CA THR A 251 3.13 -2.40 28.55
C THR A 251 3.16 -3.73 27.76
N PRO A 252 3.98 -4.72 28.17
CA PRO A 252 3.98 -6.05 27.54
C PRO A 252 2.60 -6.72 27.51
N ARG A 253 1.78 -6.51 28.56
CA ARG A 253 0.40 -7.02 28.61
C ARG A 253 -0.47 -6.37 27.53
N GLN A 254 -0.38 -5.05 27.36
CA GLN A 254 -1.12 -4.32 26.34
C GLN A 254 -0.67 -4.72 24.93
N LYS A 255 0.63 -4.87 24.67
CA LYS A 255 1.16 -5.37 23.39
C LYS A 255 0.60 -6.76 23.05
N LYS A 256 0.56 -7.67 24.04
CA LYS A 256 -0.05 -9.00 23.87
C LYS A 256 -1.56 -8.95 23.64
N SER A 257 -2.25 -7.97 24.21
CA SER A 257 -3.67 -7.72 23.95
C SER A 257 -3.89 -7.19 22.53
N PHE A 258 -3.06 -6.25 22.09
CA PHE A 258 -3.07 -5.68 20.74
C PHE A 258 -2.82 -6.73 19.67
N SER A 259 -1.82 -7.61 19.85
CA SER A 259 -1.55 -8.74 18.95
C SER A 259 -2.78 -9.67 18.83
N ARG A 260 -3.42 -10.02 19.94
CA ARG A 260 -4.66 -10.83 19.91
C ARG A 260 -5.82 -10.14 19.17
N GLN A 261 -5.93 -8.81 19.26
CA GLN A 261 -6.94 -8.06 18.51
C GLN A 261 -6.64 -8.14 17.00
N LEU A 262 -5.39 -7.96 16.58
CA LEU A 262 -5.01 -8.13 15.18
C LEU A 262 -5.26 -9.55 14.67
N ASP A 263 -4.91 -10.58 15.44
CA ASP A 263 -5.19 -11.97 15.06
C ASP A 263 -6.69 -12.20 14.84
N ALA A 264 -7.53 -11.67 15.74
CA ALA A 264 -8.98 -11.78 15.63
C ALA A 264 -9.54 -11.02 14.41
N LEU A 265 -8.94 -9.90 14.01
CA LEU A 265 -9.35 -9.13 12.84
C LEU A 265 -8.90 -9.77 11.52
N PHE A 266 -7.67 -10.28 11.47
CA PHE A 266 -7.08 -10.82 10.24
C PHE A 266 -7.45 -12.29 9.98
N ALA A 267 -7.89 -13.04 10.99
CA ALA A 267 -8.43 -14.38 10.79
C ALA A 267 -9.60 -14.45 9.78
N PRO A 268 -10.69 -13.67 9.92
CA PRO A 268 -11.76 -13.66 8.93
C PRO A 268 -11.32 -13.03 7.60
N LEU A 269 -10.44 -12.02 7.62
CA LEU A 269 -9.85 -11.43 6.41
C LEU A 269 -9.15 -12.48 5.53
N ARG A 270 -8.31 -13.31 6.15
CA ARG A 270 -7.56 -14.37 5.46
C ARG A 270 -8.42 -15.57 5.08
N ALA A 271 -9.64 -15.67 5.62
CA ALA A 271 -10.60 -16.71 5.28
C ALA A 271 -11.47 -16.34 4.07
N VAL A 272 -11.39 -15.11 3.56
CA VAL A 272 -12.10 -14.68 2.35
C VAL A 272 -11.67 -15.54 1.16
N PRO A 273 -12.62 -16.21 0.46
CA PRO A 273 -12.28 -17.06 -0.67
C PRO A 273 -11.60 -16.29 -1.80
N TRP A 274 -10.51 -16.86 -2.34
CA TRP A 274 -9.86 -16.34 -3.53
C TRP A 274 -10.83 -16.42 -4.73
N GLY A 275 -11.03 -15.30 -5.42
CA GLY A 275 -12.02 -15.16 -6.50
C GLY A 275 -13.25 -14.34 -6.10
N CYS A 276 -13.44 -14.06 -4.80
CA CYS A 276 -14.39 -13.04 -4.38
C CYS A 276 -13.87 -11.65 -4.78
N GLY A 277 -14.70 -10.86 -5.46
CA GLY A 277 -14.38 -9.46 -5.82
C GLY A 277 -13.97 -9.21 -7.28
N ASP A 278 -13.71 -10.26 -8.08
CA ASP A 278 -13.43 -10.12 -9.53
C ASP A 278 -14.72 -10.20 -10.38
N GLY A 279 -15.82 -9.62 -9.88
CA GLY A 279 -17.10 -9.58 -10.59
C GLY A 279 -17.01 -8.67 -11.81
N ASP A 280 -17.24 -9.24 -12.99
CA ASP A 280 -17.52 -8.52 -14.23
C ASP A 280 -18.64 -7.48 -13.98
N GLU A 281 -18.32 -6.19 -14.08
CA GLU A 281 -19.24 -5.05 -13.84
C GLU A 281 -20.42 -4.99 -14.84
N THR A 282 -20.65 -6.01 -15.66
CA THR A 282 -21.61 -5.95 -16.77
C THR A 282 -22.94 -6.69 -16.59
N ASN A 283 -23.32 -7.17 -15.39
CA ASN A 283 -24.68 -7.72 -15.22
C ASN A 283 -25.33 -7.45 -13.86
N THR A 284 -25.97 -6.30 -13.74
CA THR A 284 -27.16 -6.14 -12.88
C THR A 284 -28.32 -6.95 -13.46
N THR A 285 -28.52 -8.17 -12.96
CA THR A 285 -29.86 -8.76 -12.93
C THR A 285 -30.00 -9.68 -11.72
N THR A 286 -30.94 -9.31 -10.87
CA THR A 286 -31.45 -10.07 -9.74
C THR A 286 -31.84 -11.49 -10.16
N SER A 287 -31.01 -12.48 -9.83
CA SER A 287 -31.52 -13.84 -9.67
C SER A 287 -30.77 -14.58 -8.57
N SER A 288 -31.51 -14.93 -7.54
CA SER A 288 -31.14 -15.81 -6.44
C SER A 288 -31.07 -17.26 -6.91
N SER A 289 -30.06 -17.58 -7.73
CA SER A 289 -29.71 -18.94 -8.12
C SER A 289 -28.22 -19.17 -7.91
N PRO A 290 -27.80 -20.34 -7.40
CA PRO A 290 -26.38 -20.65 -7.24
C PRO A 290 -25.71 -20.71 -8.63
N PRO A 291 -24.47 -20.19 -8.78
CA PRO A 291 -23.82 -20.17 -10.08
C PRO A 291 -23.60 -21.60 -10.58
N SER A 292 -24.16 -21.90 -11.75
CA SER A 292 -23.92 -23.16 -12.44
C SER A 292 -22.45 -23.26 -12.84
N SER A 293 -21.88 -24.44 -12.65
CA SER A 293 -20.50 -24.83 -12.95
C SER A 293 -20.15 -24.71 -14.44
N SER A 294 -19.93 -23.48 -14.91
CA SER A 294 -19.20 -23.16 -16.14
C SER A 294 -17.71 -23.01 -15.79
N PRO A 295 -16.76 -23.38 -16.69
CA PRO A 295 -15.35 -23.49 -16.35
C PRO A 295 -14.80 -22.13 -15.89
N SER A 296 -14.39 -22.11 -14.62
CA SER A 296 -13.85 -20.98 -13.86
C SER A 296 -13.04 -20.00 -14.71
N ALA A 297 -13.49 -18.75 -14.80
CA ALA A 297 -12.57 -17.65 -15.05
C ALA A 297 -11.42 -17.79 -14.05
N LYS A 298 -10.18 -17.89 -14.55
CA LYS A 298 -9.02 -18.02 -13.67
C LYS A 298 -8.86 -16.70 -12.93
N THR A 299 -8.97 -16.73 -11.60
CA THR A 299 -8.70 -15.57 -10.75
C THR A 299 -7.19 -15.30 -10.73
N ALA A 300 -6.78 -14.07 -11.00
CA ALA A 300 -5.37 -13.68 -10.90
C ALA A 300 -4.98 -13.38 -9.45
N LEU A 301 -3.68 -13.43 -9.16
CA LEU A 301 -3.10 -12.91 -7.94
C LEU A 301 -2.91 -11.40 -8.06
N GLY A 302 -2.95 -10.72 -6.92
CA GLY A 302 -2.71 -9.29 -6.83
C GLY A 302 -3.94 -8.50 -6.37
N GLY A 303 -3.94 -7.21 -6.70
CA GLY A 303 -5.05 -6.31 -6.42
C GLY A 303 -6.34 -6.74 -7.12
N LEU A 304 -7.47 -6.34 -6.53
CA LEU A 304 -8.82 -6.59 -7.05
C LEU A 304 -9.01 -6.02 -8.46
N HIS A 305 -10.00 -6.53 -9.20
CA HIS A 305 -10.36 -6.07 -10.54
C HIS A 305 -9.18 -6.11 -11.53
N GLY A 306 -8.29 -7.08 -11.37
CA GLY A 306 -7.10 -7.24 -12.22
C GLY A 306 -5.99 -6.22 -11.95
N GLY A 307 -5.97 -5.55 -10.79
CA GLY A 307 -4.91 -4.61 -10.37
C GLY A 307 -3.50 -5.24 -10.34
N GLY A 308 -3.42 -6.57 -10.36
CA GLY A 308 -2.18 -7.31 -10.52
C GLY A 308 -1.27 -7.24 -9.29
N CYS A 309 -0.14 -7.95 -9.37
CA CYS A 309 0.80 -8.03 -8.25
C CYS A 309 1.68 -6.78 -8.18
N VAL A 310 1.80 -6.18 -7.00
CA VAL A 310 2.65 -5.01 -6.75
C VAL A 310 3.61 -5.27 -5.60
N ASP A 311 4.91 -4.96 -5.79
CA ASP A 311 5.93 -5.02 -4.75
C ASP A 311 6.37 -3.60 -4.41
N ARG A 312 5.77 -3.02 -3.38
CA ARG A 312 6.04 -1.63 -2.94
C ARG A 312 7.52 -1.34 -2.66
N ARG A 313 8.34 -2.36 -2.35
CA ARG A 313 9.78 -2.19 -2.09
C ARG A 313 10.57 -1.94 -3.37
N ARG A 314 9.95 -2.23 -4.51
CA ARG A 314 10.48 -2.05 -5.86
C ARG A 314 9.45 -1.30 -6.70
N PRO A 315 9.30 0.01 -6.47
CA PRO A 315 8.39 0.84 -7.27
C PRO A 315 8.78 0.88 -8.76
N ASP A 316 10.01 0.46 -9.10
CA ASP A 316 10.52 0.29 -10.46
C ASP A 316 10.13 -1.04 -11.11
N LEU A 317 9.64 -2.02 -10.34
CA LEU A 317 9.14 -3.27 -10.88
C LEU A 317 7.74 -3.07 -11.46
N ALA A 318 7.61 -3.34 -12.76
CA ALA A 318 6.31 -3.32 -13.42
C ALA A 318 5.30 -4.26 -12.72
N PRO A 319 4.02 -3.85 -12.59
CA PRO A 319 2.98 -4.69 -12.02
C PRO A 319 2.89 -6.06 -12.69
N GLY A 320 2.73 -7.10 -11.89
CA GLY A 320 2.59 -8.48 -12.35
C GLY A 320 1.15 -8.77 -12.76
N THR A 321 0.84 -8.59 -14.04
CA THR A 321 -0.49 -8.89 -14.60
C THR A 321 -0.60 -10.35 -15.02
N ASN A 322 -1.81 -10.91 -15.02
CA ASN A 322 -2.08 -12.29 -15.48
C ASN A 322 -1.27 -13.38 -14.75
N ILE A 323 -1.03 -13.19 -13.45
CA ILE A 323 -0.34 -14.17 -12.60
C ILE A 323 -1.40 -15.04 -11.95
N TYR A 324 -1.45 -16.34 -12.29
CA TYR A 324 -2.49 -17.26 -11.81
C TYR A 324 -1.96 -18.33 -10.86
N THR A 325 -0.64 -18.41 -10.67
CA THR A 325 0.01 -19.42 -9.86
C THR A 325 1.07 -18.81 -8.98
N VAL A 326 1.33 -19.44 -7.83
CA VAL A 326 2.44 -19.05 -6.94
C VAL A 326 3.79 -19.14 -7.67
N ALA A 327 3.97 -20.12 -8.56
CA ALA A 327 5.18 -20.26 -9.34
C ALA A 327 5.39 -19.07 -10.29
N ASP A 328 4.33 -18.58 -10.95
CA ASP A 328 4.42 -17.40 -11.81
C ASP A 328 4.61 -16.12 -10.99
N PHE A 329 4.05 -16.06 -9.79
CA PHE A 329 4.30 -14.98 -8.83
C PHE A 329 5.78 -14.92 -8.43
N HIS A 330 6.40 -16.06 -8.14
CA HIS A 330 7.83 -16.15 -7.83
C HIS A 330 8.71 -15.71 -9.00
N LYS A 331 8.38 -16.13 -10.23
CA LYS A 331 9.09 -15.69 -11.44
C LYS A 331 8.99 -14.18 -11.61
N TRP A 332 7.79 -13.60 -11.46
CA TRP A 332 7.60 -12.16 -11.50
C TRP A 332 8.43 -11.46 -10.41
N LEU A 333 8.41 -11.98 -9.18
CA LEU A 333 9.19 -11.44 -8.08
C LEU A 333 10.69 -11.43 -8.40
N LEU A 334 11.23 -12.49 -9.02
CA LEU A 334 12.64 -12.57 -9.41
C LEU A 334 12.99 -11.75 -10.66
N SER A 335 12.01 -11.43 -11.51
CA SER A 335 12.23 -10.65 -12.73
C SER A 335 12.80 -9.26 -12.41
N GLY A 336 12.28 -8.60 -11.37
CA GLY A 336 12.71 -7.30 -10.86
C GLY A 336 14.06 -7.27 -10.16
N ALA A 337 14.90 -8.29 -10.35
CA ALA A 337 16.27 -8.32 -9.86
C ALA A 337 17.25 -8.57 -11.03
N PRO A 338 17.33 -7.70 -12.05
CA PRO A 338 18.12 -7.93 -13.27
C PRO A 338 19.62 -8.09 -13.01
N ARG A 339 20.11 -7.56 -11.88
CA ARG A 339 21.51 -7.69 -11.44
C ARG A 339 21.82 -9.01 -10.73
N VAL A 340 20.81 -9.83 -10.48
CA VAL A 340 20.95 -11.16 -9.89
C VAL A 340 21.18 -12.14 -11.03
N GLU A 341 22.44 -12.60 -11.13
CA GLU A 341 22.90 -13.58 -12.13
C GLU A 341 22.00 -14.82 -12.15
N ALA A 342 21.80 -15.43 -13.33
CA ALA A 342 20.89 -16.55 -13.53
C ALA A 342 21.02 -17.69 -12.48
N PRO A 343 22.21 -18.11 -12.02
CA PRO A 343 22.35 -19.16 -11.00
C PRO A 343 21.66 -18.83 -9.67
N TYR A 344 21.62 -17.56 -9.27
CA TYR A 344 20.93 -17.13 -8.05
C TYR A 344 19.42 -17.19 -8.22
N ARG A 345 18.91 -16.80 -9.39
CA ARG A 345 17.48 -16.90 -9.70
C ARG A 345 17.03 -18.36 -9.67
N THR A 346 17.80 -19.25 -10.27
CA THR A 346 17.55 -20.71 -10.23
C THR A 346 17.62 -21.25 -8.81
N MET A 347 18.60 -20.81 -8.00
CA MET A 347 18.69 -21.17 -6.58
C MET A 347 17.45 -20.73 -5.81
N PHE A 348 17.08 -19.46 -5.89
CA PHE A 348 15.91 -18.94 -5.16
C PHE A 348 14.63 -19.60 -5.63
N GLN A 349 14.47 -19.84 -6.94
CA GLN A 349 13.34 -20.58 -7.47
C GLN A 349 13.29 -22.00 -6.91
N GLY A 350 14.42 -22.73 -6.91
CA GLY A 350 14.47 -24.07 -6.33
C GLY A 350 14.18 -24.11 -4.83
N ILE A 351 14.62 -23.11 -4.08
CA ILE A 351 14.26 -22.95 -2.66
C ILE A 351 12.74 -22.75 -2.53
N MET A 352 12.16 -21.84 -3.30
CA MET A 352 10.73 -21.55 -3.27
C MET A 352 9.86 -22.73 -3.71
N ASP A 353 10.31 -23.51 -4.70
CA ASP A 353 9.62 -24.70 -5.22
C ASP A 353 9.64 -25.88 -4.23
N ASN A 354 10.60 -25.89 -3.30
CA ASN A 354 10.71 -26.93 -2.25
C ASN A 354 9.79 -26.69 -1.05
N PHE A 355 9.17 -25.51 -0.94
CA PHE A 355 8.18 -25.26 0.10
C PHE A 355 6.80 -25.76 -0.34
N PRO A 356 5.95 -26.19 0.62
CA PRO A 356 4.55 -26.44 0.34
C PRO A 356 3.91 -25.25 -0.38
N THR A 357 3.03 -25.52 -1.35
CA THR A 357 2.32 -24.45 -2.04
C THR A 357 1.54 -23.64 -1.00
N PRO A 358 1.86 -22.35 -0.82
CA PRO A 358 1.24 -21.51 0.18
C PRO A 358 -0.23 -21.28 -0.16
N LYS A 359 -1.04 -21.03 0.87
CA LYS A 359 -2.41 -20.58 0.65
C LYS A 359 -2.41 -19.19 0.03
N ILE A 360 -3.35 -18.94 -0.87
CA ILE A 360 -3.67 -17.59 -1.33
C ILE A 360 -4.72 -17.01 -0.39
N VAL A 361 -4.41 -15.86 0.18
CA VAL A 361 -5.26 -15.16 1.14
C VAL A 361 -5.38 -13.69 0.76
N PHE A 362 -6.46 -13.04 1.18
CA PHE A 362 -6.55 -11.59 1.08
C PHE A 362 -5.63 -10.94 2.11
N THR A 363 -4.74 -10.06 1.65
CA THR A 363 -3.74 -9.36 2.46
C THR A 363 -3.92 -7.86 2.37
N HIS A 364 -3.44 -7.13 3.37
CA HIS A 364 -3.41 -5.66 3.35
C HIS A 364 -2.31 -5.11 2.43
N GLY A 365 -1.18 -5.81 2.30
CA GLY A 365 -0.05 -5.40 1.45
C GLY A 365 0.85 -4.28 2.01
N ASP A 366 0.47 -3.61 3.10
CA ASP A 366 1.32 -2.62 3.83
C ASP A 366 0.96 -2.56 5.32
N LEU A 367 0.77 -3.72 5.95
CA LEU A 367 0.41 -3.79 7.38
C LEU A 367 1.57 -3.32 8.26
N ARG A 368 1.40 -2.13 8.85
CA ARG A 368 2.36 -1.47 9.75
C ARG A 368 1.64 -0.85 10.93
N LEU A 369 2.36 -0.62 12.02
CA LEU A 369 1.82 0.09 13.18
C LEU A 369 1.33 1.52 12.83
N GLU A 370 1.94 2.18 11.84
CA GLU A 370 1.45 3.48 11.36
C GLU A 370 0.08 3.40 10.67
N ASN A 371 -0.28 2.23 10.15
CA ASN A 371 -1.50 1.97 9.40
C ASN A 371 -2.62 1.37 10.28
N VAL A 372 -2.43 1.36 11.61
CA VAL A 372 -3.44 0.91 12.58
C VAL A 372 -3.77 2.08 13.51
N ILE A 373 -5.04 2.46 13.58
CA ILE A 373 -5.53 3.52 14.48
C ILE A 373 -6.02 2.89 15.77
N VAL A 374 -5.56 3.41 16.90
CA VAL A 374 -5.94 2.96 18.24
C VAL A 374 -6.50 4.08 19.10
N GLU A 375 -7.28 3.68 20.10
CA GLU A 375 -7.81 4.53 21.15
C GLU A 375 -7.51 3.91 22.51
N GLN A 376 -7.21 4.76 23.49
CA GLN A 376 -7.05 4.32 24.87
C GLN A 376 -8.41 4.24 25.57
N VAL A 377 -8.73 3.09 26.13
CA VAL A 377 -9.99 2.82 26.83
C VAL A 377 -9.71 2.67 28.33
N GLY A 378 -10.36 3.50 29.16
CA GLY A 378 -10.26 3.40 30.62
C GLY A 378 -9.17 4.27 31.28
N GLY A 379 -8.60 5.24 30.56
CA GLY A 379 -7.88 6.36 31.17
C GLY A 379 -8.89 7.42 31.61
N ALA A 380 -8.84 7.86 32.87
CA ALA A 380 -9.68 8.96 33.34
C ALA A 380 -9.54 10.16 32.39
N ASP A 381 -10.69 10.74 32.02
CA ASP A 381 -10.79 11.93 31.18
C ASP A 381 -9.77 12.98 31.64
N GLY A 382 -8.85 13.33 30.74
CA GLY A 382 -7.85 14.37 30.94
C GLY A 382 -8.48 15.77 30.94
N GLY A 383 -9.38 16.04 31.89
CA GLY A 383 -9.53 17.36 32.47
C GLY A 383 -8.24 17.75 33.18
N ALA A 384 -7.76 18.95 32.90
CA ALA A 384 -6.55 19.50 33.49
C ALA A 384 -6.60 19.46 35.03
N GLY A 385 -5.51 18.99 35.64
CA GLY A 385 -5.18 19.27 37.05
C GLY A 385 -5.10 18.04 37.96
N SER A 386 -3.90 17.50 38.15
CA SER A 386 -3.24 17.45 39.46
C SER A 386 -2.01 16.56 39.38
N ALA A 387 -0.83 17.18 39.50
CA ALA A 387 0.42 16.47 39.67
C ALA A 387 0.56 16.04 41.13
N SER A 388 0.49 14.74 41.40
CA SER A 388 1.12 14.15 42.58
C SER A 388 1.69 12.78 42.21
N GLY A 389 2.97 12.60 42.54
CA GLY A 389 3.80 11.53 41.99
C GLY A 389 3.64 10.18 42.69
N ALA A 390 4.35 9.23 42.07
CA ALA A 390 4.54 7.82 42.40
C ALA A 390 3.51 6.86 41.74
N ASP A 391 4.05 6.13 40.74
CA ASP A 391 3.48 4.97 40.03
C ASP A 391 2.27 5.22 39.11
N SER A 392 2.47 6.03 38.07
CA SER A 392 1.54 6.17 36.95
C SER A 392 1.59 4.91 36.06
N THR A 393 1.03 3.80 36.53
CA THR A 393 0.56 2.74 35.63
C THR A 393 -0.54 3.35 34.75
N VAL A 394 -0.20 3.59 33.49
CA VAL A 394 -1.11 4.09 32.45
C VAL A 394 -2.35 3.18 32.42
N SER A 395 -3.45 3.64 33.03
CA SER A 395 -4.55 2.80 33.52
C SER A 395 -5.52 2.28 32.45
N GLY A 396 -5.37 2.67 31.19
CA GLY A 396 -6.27 2.25 30.10
C GLY A 396 -5.66 1.18 29.19
N ASP A 397 -6.46 0.19 28.78
CA ASP A 397 -6.10 -0.72 27.68
C ASP A 397 -6.24 -0.01 26.32
N TRP A 398 -5.64 -0.57 25.26
CA TRP A 398 -5.70 0.01 23.92
C TRP A 398 -6.63 -0.83 23.03
N LYS A 399 -7.53 -0.16 22.32
CA LYS A 399 -8.47 -0.78 21.37
C LYS A 399 -8.17 -0.35 19.94
N ILE A 400 -8.14 -1.30 19.02
CA ILE A 400 -8.04 -1.01 17.57
C ILE A 400 -9.36 -0.39 17.09
N ARG A 401 -9.26 0.78 16.45
CA ARG A 401 -10.39 1.53 15.88
C ARG A 401 -10.51 1.34 14.38
N ALA A 402 -9.38 1.31 13.68
CA ALA A 402 -9.34 1.05 12.25
C ALA A 402 -7.99 0.52 11.79
N VAL A 403 -8.00 -0.15 10.65
CA VAL A 403 -6.84 -0.42 9.82
C VAL A 403 -7.02 0.38 8.53
N ILE A 404 -6.00 1.14 8.11
CA ILE A 404 -6.07 2.13 7.02
C ILE A 404 -4.99 1.89 5.97
N ASP A 405 -5.04 2.61 4.85
CA ASP A 405 -4.02 2.57 3.79
C ASP A 405 -4.01 1.27 2.96
N TRP A 406 -5.16 0.95 2.36
CA TRP A 406 -5.45 -0.33 1.71
C TRP A 406 -5.06 -0.42 0.22
N GLU A 407 -4.35 0.57 -0.33
CA GLU A 407 -4.08 0.64 -1.78
C GLU A 407 -3.21 -0.50 -2.37
N PHE A 408 -2.54 -1.28 -1.51
CA PHE A 408 -1.71 -2.43 -1.91
C PHE A 408 -2.34 -3.78 -1.56
N ALA A 409 -3.59 -3.76 -1.12
CA ALA A 409 -4.30 -4.97 -0.76
C ALA A 409 -4.56 -5.88 -1.96
N GLY A 410 -4.77 -7.15 -1.68
CA GLY A 410 -5.05 -8.12 -2.73
C GLY A 410 -4.83 -9.56 -2.29
N PHE A 411 -5.08 -10.47 -3.23
CA PHE A 411 -4.89 -11.90 -3.04
C PHE A 411 -3.43 -12.29 -3.34
N TYR A 412 -2.72 -12.69 -2.29
CA TYR A 412 -1.31 -13.05 -2.36
C TYR A 412 -1.02 -14.33 -1.56
N PRO A 413 0.15 -14.97 -1.76
CA PRO A 413 0.59 -16.07 -0.90
C PRO A 413 0.66 -15.62 0.57
N GLU A 414 0.27 -16.48 1.50
CA GLU A 414 0.16 -16.13 2.94
C GLU A 414 1.46 -15.57 3.57
N TYR A 415 2.64 -15.97 3.05
CA TYR A 415 3.91 -15.43 3.52
C TYR A 415 4.17 -13.97 3.08
N TRP A 416 3.43 -13.46 2.10
CA TRP A 416 3.68 -12.15 1.47
C TRP A 416 3.55 -11.00 2.46
N GLU A 417 2.52 -11.03 3.29
CA GLU A 417 2.29 -10.02 4.34
C GLU A 417 3.40 -10.06 5.40
N ALA A 418 3.82 -11.25 5.83
CA ALA A 418 4.92 -11.44 6.77
C ALA A 418 6.26 -10.92 6.22
N LEU A 419 6.49 -11.09 4.92
CA LEU A 419 7.69 -10.61 4.24
C LEU A 419 7.77 -9.08 4.17
N PHE A 420 6.64 -8.38 4.01
CA PHE A 420 6.63 -6.92 4.13
C PHE A 420 6.86 -6.46 5.56
N MET A 421 6.17 -7.05 6.53
CA MET A 421 6.33 -6.70 7.94
C MET A 421 7.79 -6.84 8.37
N THR A 422 8.42 -7.98 8.11
CA THR A 422 9.82 -8.24 8.45
C THR A 422 10.80 -7.33 7.72
N PHE A 423 10.58 -7.04 6.43
CA PHE A 423 11.42 -6.11 5.69
C PHE A 423 11.38 -4.67 6.24
N LEU A 424 10.20 -4.23 6.69
CA LEU A 424 10.00 -2.89 7.22
C LEU A 424 10.67 -2.70 8.60
N LEU A 425 10.77 -3.77 9.41
CA LEU A 425 11.55 -3.77 10.65
C LEU A 425 13.04 -3.48 10.42
N PHE A 426 13.62 -4.05 9.34
CA PHE A 426 15.05 -3.85 9.04
C PHE A 426 15.42 -2.43 8.62
N GLN A 427 14.46 -1.64 8.10
CA GLN A 427 14.77 -0.35 7.47
C GLN A 427 14.40 0.87 8.33
N ARG A 428 13.46 0.75 9.27
CA ARG A 428 12.84 1.95 9.87
C ARG A 428 12.86 2.03 11.39
N THR A 429 12.98 0.94 12.15
CA THR A 429 12.83 1.00 13.62
C THR A 429 13.75 0.04 14.38
N LYS A 430 14.04 0.38 15.65
CA LYS A 430 14.62 -0.51 16.68
C LYS A 430 13.52 -0.88 17.68
N ASP A 431 12.34 -1.27 17.21
CA ASP A 431 11.26 -1.72 18.09
C ASP A 431 11.09 -3.24 18.07
N ASP A 432 10.36 -3.72 19.07
CA ASP A 432 10.04 -5.13 19.31
C ASP A 432 8.78 -5.57 18.55
N TRP A 433 8.42 -4.85 17.47
CA TRP A 433 7.25 -5.18 16.67
C TRP A 433 7.49 -6.46 15.85
N CYS A 434 6.67 -7.48 16.07
CA CYS A 434 6.53 -8.65 15.22
C CYS A 434 5.15 -9.25 15.47
N LEU A 435 4.43 -9.63 14.41
CA LEU A 435 3.20 -10.42 14.52
C LEU A 435 3.53 -11.90 14.65
#